data_AF-A0A2H1W7X6-F1
#
_entry.id   AF-A0A2H1W7X6-F1
#
_cell.length_a   1.000
_cell.length_b   1.000
_cell.length_c   1.000
_cell.angle_alpha   90.00
_cell.angle_beta   90.00
_cell.angle_gamma   90.00
#
_symmetry.space_group_name_H-M   'P 1'
#
loop_
_entity.id
_entity.type
_entity.pdbx_description
1 polymer ?
#
loop_
_entity_poly.entity_id
_entity_poly.type
_entity_poly.pdbx_seq_one_letter_code
_entity_poly.pdbx_strand_id
1 'polypeptide(L)'
;MKTVNQIEKRNQFTEQRVINLWVMFKKVNDIKGNDILLNLGTFRLELAETLCKLGLPANGAKRGRPSESTIQNKLVMKKFRGVAQAIPLKDVELDLTCHWAV
;
A
#
# COMPACT_ATOMS: atom_id res chain seq x y z
N MET A 1 -11.12 -21.38 17.20
CA MET A 1 -11.40 -22.28 16.06
C MET A 1 -12.42 -21.73 15.05
N LYS A 2 -13.48 -21.01 15.46
CA LYS A 2 -14.48 -20.45 14.52
C LYS A 2 -13.94 -19.42 13.52
N THR A 3 -12.88 -18.69 13.87
CA THR A 3 -12.27 -17.63 13.05
C THR A 3 -11.44 -18.12 11.87
N VAL A 4 -10.72 -19.24 12.03
CA VAL A 4 -9.88 -19.80 10.95
C VAL A 4 -10.75 -20.32 9.79
N ASN A 5 -11.81 -21.06 10.10
CA ASN A 5 -12.75 -21.57 9.09
C ASN A 5 -13.51 -20.46 8.37
N GLN A 6 -13.76 -19.32 9.03
CA GLN A 6 -14.39 -18.16 8.40
C GLN A 6 -13.46 -17.47 7.39
N ILE A 7 -12.17 -17.36 7.73
CA ILE A 7 -11.14 -16.77 6.85
C ILE A 7 -10.93 -17.68 5.63
N GLU A 8 -10.83 -18.98 5.82
CA GLU A 8 -10.65 -19.95 4.75
C GLU A 8 -11.82 -19.93 3.75
N LYS A 9 -13.06 -19.88 4.26
CA LYS A 9 -14.27 -19.73 3.41
C LYS A 9 -14.30 -18.41 2.63
N ARG A 10 -13.84 -17.31 3.24
CA ARG A 10 -13.74 -16.00 2.55
C ARG A 10 -12.68 -16.01 1.45
N ASN A 11 -11.55 -16.66 1.72
CA ASN A 11 -10.48 -16.82 0.72
C ASN A 11 -11.00 -17.65 -0.46
N GLN A 12 -11.68 -18.78 -0.21
CA GLN A 12 -12.28 -19.60 -1.26
C GLN A 12 -13.29 -18.82 -2.13
N PHE A 13 -14.15 -18.01 -1.51
CA PHE A 13 -15.12 -17.19 -2.23
C PHE A 13 -14.44 -16.15 -3.14
N THR A 14 -13.32 -15.59 -2.68
CA THR A 14 -12.57 -14.57 -3.44
C THR A 14 -11.86 -15.20 -4.63
N GLU A 15 -11.22 -16.36 -4.44
CA GLU A 15 -10.56 -17.11 -5.52
C GLU A 15 -11.54 -17.52 -6.62
N GLN A 16 -12.73 -18.01 -6.26
CA GLN A 16 -13.77 -18.38 -7.22
C GLN A 16 -14.21 -17.19 -8.08
N ARG A 17 -14.36 -16.01 -7.47
CA ARG A 17 -14.76 -14.79 -8.19
C ARG A 17 -13.70 -14.34 -9.18
N VAL A 18 -12.43 -14.39 -8.80
CA VAL A 18 -11.30 -14.03 -9.67
C VAL A 18 -11.24 -14.96 -10.88
N ILE A 19 -11.44 -16.27 -10.68
CA ILE A 19 -11.46 -17.25 -11.78
C ILE A 19 -12.63 -16.98 -12.73
N ASN A 20 -13.84 -16.78 -12.19
CA ASN A 20 -15.02 -16.47 -13.00
C ASN A 20 -14.84 -15.19 -13.83
N LEU A 21 -14.24 -14.15 -13.22
CA LEU A 21 -13.94 -12.89 -13.90
C LEU A 21 -12.91 -13.08 -15.02
N TRP A 22 -11.88 -13.90 -14.81
CA TRP A 22 -10.89 -14.23 -15.85
C TRP A 22 -11.52 -14.98 -17.04
N VAL A 23 -12.42 -15.94 -16.77
CA VAL A 23 -13.16 -16.64 -17.84
C VAL A 23 -14.02 -15.66 -18.64
N MET A 24 -14.75 -14.77 -17.96
CA MET A 24 -15.50 -13.68 -18.60
C MET A 24 -14.61 -12.79 -19.45
N PHE A 25 -13.46 -12.35 -18.92
CA PHE A 25 -12.49 -11.52 -19.63
C PHE A 25 -12.06 -12.18 -20.95
N LYS A 26 -11.73 -13.47 -20.94
CA LYS A 26 -11.35 -14.19 -22.17
C LYS A 26 -12.48 -14.23 -23.18
N LYS A 27 -13.70 -14.56 -22.76
CA LYS A 27 -14.89 -14.59 -23.65
C LYS A 27 -15.16 -13.23 -24.28
N VAL A 28 -15.03 -12.14 -23.52
CA VAL A 28 -15.27 -10.79 -24.05
C VAL A 28 -14.19 -10.38 -25.06
N ASN A 29 -12.93 -10.74 -24.83
CA ASN A 29 -11.86 -10.46 -25.80
C ASN A 29 -12.01 -11.28 -27.08
N ASP A 30 -12.43 -12.54 -26.97
CA ASP A 30 -12.76 -13.41 -28.10
C ASP A 30 -13.87 -12.81 -28.98
N ILE A 31 -14.97 -12.35 -28.38
CA ILE A 31 -16.07 -11.66 -29.09
C ILE A 31 -15.59 -10.36 -29.78
N LYS A 32 -14.66 -9.64 -29.15
CA LYS A 32 -14.13 -8.37 -29.67
C LYS A 32 -13.04 -8.55 -30.72
N GLY A 33 -12.56 -9.77 -30.97
CA GLY A 33 -11.42 -10.03 -31.85
C GLY A 33 -10.09 -9.50 -31.30
N ASN A 34 -9.97 -9.39 -29.97
CA ASN A 34 -8.72 -9.01 -29.31
C ASN A 34 -7.89 -10.26 -29.02
N ASP A 35 -6.72 -10.37 -29.63
CA ASP A 35 -5.79 -11.49 -29.40
C ASP A 35 -5.04 -11.41 -28.07
N ILE A 36 -5.20 -10.32 -27.32
CA ILE A 36 -4.51 -10.10 -26.05
C ILE A 36 -5.22 -10.89 -24.94
N LEU A 37 -4.86 -12.17 -24.82
CA LEU A 37 -5.28 -13.04 -23.74
C LEU A 37 -4.24 -13.06 -22.63
N LEU A 38 -4.58 -12.44 -21.50
CA LEU A 38 -3.76 -12.51 -20.29
C LEU A 38 -3.84 -13.92 -19.68
N ASN A 39 -2.68 -14.47 -19.30
CA ASN A 39 -2.65 -15.62 -18.40
C ASN A 39 -3.24 -15.25 -17.03
N LEU A 40 -3.63 -16.25 -16.23
CA LEU A 40 -4.31 -16.01 -14.96
C LEU A 40 -3.47 -15.19 -13.96
N GLY A 41 -2.14 -15.36 -13.96
CA GLY A 41 -1.25 -14.63 -13.07
C GLY A 41 -1.18 -13.14 -13.40
N THR A 42 -0.97 -12.82 -14.68
CA THR A 42 -0.96 -11.43 -15.16
C THR A 42 -2.32 -10.77 -14.98
N PHE A 43 -3.41 -11.51 -15.23
CA PHE A 43 -4.77 -11.02 -14.98
C PHE A 43 -5.01 -10.67 -13.51
N ARG A 44 -4.54 -11.50 -12.57
CA ARG A 44 -4.63 -11.24 -11.13
C ARG A 44 -3.87 -9.97 -10.73
N LEU A 45 -2.67 -9.78 -11.28
CA LEU A 45 -1.85 -8.61 -11.02
C LEU A 45 -2.56 -7.33 -11.49
N GLU A 46 -3.02 -7.30 -12.75
CA GLU A 46 -3.75 -6.18 -13.33
C GLU A 46 -5.05 -5.87 -12.59
N LEU A 47 -5.78 -6.92 -12.19
CA LEU A 47 -7.00 -6.78 -11.39
C LEU A 47 -6.69 -6.16 -10.03
N ALA A 48 -5.65 -6.63 -9.33
CA ALA A 48 -5.24 -6.09 -8.04
C ALA A 48 -4.83 -4.62 -8.16
N GLU A 49 -4.01 -4.27 -9.15
CA GLU A 49 -3.63 -2.88 -9.40
C GLU A 49 -4.83 -1.99 -9.71
N THR A 50 -5.73 -2.45 -10.57
CA THR A 50 -6.94 -1.72 -10.95
C THR A 50 -7.83 -1.47 -9.75
N LEU A 51 -8.04 -2.48 -8.90
CA LEU A 51 -8.84 -2.36 -7.68
C LEU A 51 -8.17 -1.45 -6.64
N CYS A 52 -6.84 -1.48 -6.52
CA CYS A 52 -6.12 -0.58 -5.62
C CYS A 52 -6.17 0.89 -6.08
N LYS A 53 -6.25 1.13 -7.39
CA LYS A 53 -6.39 2.46 -7.98
C LYS A 53 -7.86 2.91 -8.06
N LEU A 54 -8.81 1.98 -7.92
CA LEU A 54 -10.24 2.27 -7.99
C LEU A 54 -10.66 3.25 -6.89
N GLY A 55 -11.18 4.41 -7.29
CA GLY A 55 -11.61 5.46 -6.36
C GLY A 55 -10.49 6.38 -5.86
N LEU A 56 -9.24 6.17 -6.27
CA LEU A 56 -8.17 7.15 -6.08
C LEU A 56 -8.15 8.09 -7.29
N PRO A 57 -8.22 9.42 -7.10
CA PRO A 57 -7.96 10.33 -8.21
C PRO A 57 -6.52 10.09 -8.71
N ALA A 58 -6.31 10.13 -10.02
CA ALA A 58 -4.98 9.93 -10.64
C ALA A 58 -3.91 10.86 -10.04
N ASN A 59 -4.35 12.00 -9.47
CA ASN A 59 -3.52 13.02 -8.83
C ASN A 59 -3.73 13.10 -7.30
N GLY A 60 -4.24 12.03 -6.68
CA GLY A 60 -4.48 11.99 -5.24
C GLY A 60 -3.19 12.13 -4.44
N ALA A 61 -3.23 12.97 -3.40
CA ALA A 61 -2.11 13.12 -2.48
C ALA A 61 -1.74 11.75 -1.90
N LYS A 62 -0.56 11.22 -2.29
CA LYS A 62 -0.01 9.98 -1.74
C LYS A 62 0.15 10.19 -0.23
N ARG A 63 -0.77 9.62 0.56
CA ARG A 63 -0.80 9.79 2.02
C ARG A 63 0.59 9.48 2.59
N GLY A 64 1.20 10.46 3.24
CA GLY A 64 2.52 10.31 3.87
C GLY A 64 3.75 10.50 2.97
N ARG A 65 3.60 10.74 1.65
CA ARG A 65 4.76 11.13 0.80
C ARG A 65 4.90 12.65 0.84
N PRO A 66 5.94 13.21 1.49
CA PRO A 66 6.17 14.64 1.43
C PRO A 66 6.40 15.07 -0.02
N SER A 67 5.83 16.22 -0.40
CA SER A 67 6.03 16.79 -1.72
C SER A 67 7.52 16.97 -2.01
N GLU A 68 7.92 16.81 -3.26
CA GLU A 68 9.32 16.88 -3.68
C GLU A 68 9.95 18.25 -3.35
N SER A 69 9.16 19.32 -3.45
CA SER A 69 9.51 20.67 -2.99
C SER A 69 9.82 20.72 -1.49
N THR A 70 9.09 19.97 -0.65
CA THR A 70 9.33 19.88 0.80
C THR A 70 10.62 19.12 1.11
N ILE A 71 10.95 18.09 0.34
CA ILE A 71 12.20 17.32 0.50
C ILE A 71 13.39 18.18 0.09
N GLN A 72 13.33 18.83 -1.07
CA GLN A 72 14.41 19.69 -1.56
C GLN A 72 14.68 20.85 -0.60
N ASN A 73 13.64 21.53 -0.10
CA ASN A 73 13.81 22.58 0.89
C ASN A 73 14.45 22.06 2.20
N LYS A 74 14.08 20.86 2.67
CA LYS A 74 14.71 20.26 3.86
C LYS A 74 16.18 19.88 3.63
N LEU A 75 16.55 19.45 2.41
CA LEU A 75 17.94 19.13 2.06
C LEU A 75 18.80 20.40 1.96
N VAL A 76 18.29 21.45 1.33
CA VAL A 76 18.97 22.76 1.27
C VAL A 76 19.18 23.30 2.68
N MET A 77 18.16 23.28 3.53
CA MET A 77 18.27 23.71 4.93
C MET A 77 19.26 22.86 5.76
N LYS A 78 19.38 21.56 5.47
CA LYS A 78 20.39 20.69 6.11
C LYS A 78 21.81 21.02 5.67
N LYS A 79 22.03 21.49 4.43
CA LYS A 79 23.35 21.90 3.93
C LYS A 79 23.92 23.10 4.70
N PHE A 80 23.05 23.95 5.24
CA PHE A 80 23.43 25.14 6.01
C PHE A 80 23.44 24.94 7.53
N ARG A 81 22.95 23.80 8.04
CA ARG A 81 23.21 23.40 9.43
C ARG A 81 24.60 22.80 9.48
N GLY A 82 25.51 23.43 10.22
CA GLY A 82 26.88 22.94 10.43
C GLY A 82 26.93 21.52 11.03
N VAL A 83 28.14 21.00 11.27
CA VAL A 83 28.38 19.65 11.83
C VAL A 83 27.38 19.38 12.94
N ALA A 84 26.52 18.37 12.73
CA ALA A 84 25.53 17.97 13.72
C ALA A 84 26.29 17.69 15.02
N GLN A 85 25.99 18.45 16.08
CA GLN A 85 26.52 18.14 17.40
C GLN A 85 26.22 16.67 17.69
N ALA A 86 27.25 15.95 18.15
CA ALA A 86 27.09 14.56 18.54
C ALA A 86 25.88 14.46 19.48
N ILE A 87 24.93 13.60 19.11
CA ILE A 87 23.80 13.28 19.95
C ILE A 87 24.40 12.78 21.27
N PRO A 88 24.12 13.43 22.42
CA PRO A 88 24.60 12.93 23.70
C PRO A 88 24.15 11.47 23.84
N LEU A 89 25.07 10.57 24.20
CA LEU A 89 24.69 9.21 24.54
C LEU A 89 23.59 9.28 25.60
N LYS A 90 22.46 8.63 25.32
CA LYS A 90 21.35 8.53 26.27
C LYS A 90 21.77 7.61 27.40
N ASP A 91 22.36 8.18 28.45
CA ASP A 91 22.46 7.62 29.79
C ASP A 91 22.68 8.83 30.73
N VAL A 92 21.99 9.10 31.82
CA VAL A 92 20.87 8.55 32.59
C VAL A 92 20.42 9.73 33.45
N GLU A 93 19.13 10.03 33.54
CA GLU A 93 18.53 10.39 34.84
C GLU A 93 17.03 10.08 34.84
N LEU A 94 16.62 9.41 35.91
CA LEU A 94 15.27 8.94 36.19
C LEU A 94 14.41 10.10 36.68
N ASP A 95 13.25 10.33 36.06
CA ASP A 95 12.10 10.92 36.75
C ASP A 95 11.00 9.86 36.85
N LEU A 96 10.87 9.36 38.07
CA LEU A 96 9.86 8.43 38.57
C LEU A 96 8.51 9.12 38.80
N THR A 97 8.04 9.92 37.84
CA THR A 97 6.69 10.49 37.88
C THR A 97 5.97 10.27 36.55
N CYS A 98 5.48 9.05 36.35
CA CYS A 98 4.38 8.83 35.41
C CYS A 98 3.14 9.53 35.97
N HIS A 99 2.82 10.71 35.44
CA HIS A 99 1.49 11.31 35.58
C HIS A 99 0.45 10.49 34.80
N TRP A 100 0.01 9.37 35.37
CA TRP A 100 -1.27 8.77 34.99
C TRP A 100 -2.36 9.30 35.91
N ALA A 101 -3.45 9.77 35.31
CA ALA A 101 -4.66 10.16 36.02
C ALA A 101 -5.26 8.94 36.75
N VAL A 102 -5.63 9.14 38.01
CA VAL A 102 -6.62 8.31 38.70
C VAL A 102 -8.00 8.70 38.22
#